data_AF-A0A3S8SBG6-F1
#
_entry.id   AF-A0A3S8SBG6-F1
#
_cell.length_a   1.000
_cell.length_b   1.000
_cell.length_c   1.000
_cell.angle_alpha   90.00
_cell.angle_beta   90.00
_cell.angle_gamma   90.00
#
_symmetry.space_group_name_H-M   'P 1'
#
loop_
_entity.id
_entity.type
_entity.pdbx_description
1 polymer ?
#
loop_
_entity_poly.entity_id
_entity_poly.type
_entity_poly.pdbx_seq_one_letter_code
_entity_poly.pdbx_strand_id
1 'polypeptide(L)'
;MYALFHNGGHNCYEYWKLTRDGDTWNATEVGATEGTFISNSLVQGFAYGDGHFFIGFNDNIFKVSESGSAQKHYHFNTKREIEGMSATGSRLYVQFAQRAELTSGKF
;
A
#
# COMPACT_ATOMS: atom_id res chain seq x y z
N MET A 1 -8.02 12.39 -4.24
CA MET A 1 -7.27 11.12 -4.36
C MET A 1 -6.19 11.13 -3.29
N TYR A 2 -5.68 9.98 -2.89
CA TYR A 2 -4.48 9.90 -2.05
C TYR A 2 -3.37 9.18 -2.81
N ALA A 3 -2.13 9.55 -2.51
CA ALA A 3 -0.92 8.87 -2.97
C ALA A 3 -0.03 8.54 -1.77
N LEU A 4 0.82 7.53 -1.97
CA LEU A 4 1.83 7.11 -1.01
C LEU A 4 3.20 7.39 -1.61
N PHE A 5 4.08 8.01 -0.82
CA PHE A 5 5.48 8.19 -1.17
C PHE A 5 6.37 7.55 -0.12
N HIS A 6 7.31 6.71 -0.54
CA HIS A 6 8.31 6.16 0.36
C HIS A 6 9.49 7.12 0.44
N ASN A 7 9.59 7.87 1.55
CA ASN A 7 10.69 8.78 1.80
C ASN A 7 11.84 8.03 2.47
N GLY A 8 12.75 7.49 1.65
CA GLY A 8 13.93 6.78 2.13
C GLY A 8 14.91 7.65 2.93
N GLY A 9 14.89 8.97 2.77
CA GLY A 9 15.73 9.90 3.55
C GLY A 9 15.24 10.08 4.98
N HIS A 10 13.92 9.96 5.20
CA HIS A 10 13.27 10.06 6.51
C HIS A 10 12.81 8.70 7.06
N ASN A 11 13.06 7.62 6.32
CA ASN A 11 12.65 6.25 6.65
C ASN A 11 11.15 6.15 7.00
N CYS A 12 10.28 6.76 6.20
CA CYS A 12 8.84 6.76 6.42
C CYS A 12 8.05 6.63 5.12
N TYR A 13 6.75 6.37 5.25
CA TYR A 13 5.79 6.51 4.17
C TYR A 13 4.94 7.75 4.40
N GLU A 14 4.98 8.68 3.44
CA GLU A 14 4.19 9.89 3.44
C GLU A 14 2.89 9.69 2.67
N TYR A 15 1.81 10.27 3.20
CA TYR A 15 0.49 10.30 2.59
C TYR A 15 0.24 11.68 2.00
N TRP A 16 -0.13 11.69 0.73
CA TRP A 16 -0.36 12.93 -0.01
C TRP A 16 -1.79 12.97 -0.49
N LYS A 17 -2.54 14.00 -0.09
CA LYS A 17 -3.82 14.31 -0.69
C LYS A 17 -3.58 15.01 -2.02
N LEU A 18 -4.10 14.41 -3.09
CA LEU A 18 -4.03 14.93 -4.44
C LEU A 18 -5.39 15.48 -4.85
N THR A 19 -5.40 16.74 -5.27
CA THR A 19 -6.52 17.39 -5.95
C THR A 19 -6.09 17.78 -7.35
N ARG A 20 -7.03 17.72 -8.30
CA ARG A 20 -6.79 18.11 -9.69
C ARG A 20 -7.71 19.27 -10.04
N ASP A 21 -7.15 20.30 -10.65
CA ASP A 21 -7.87 21.42 -11.24
C ASP A 21 -7.41 21.59 -12.69
N GLY A 22 -8.29 21.30 -13.64
CA GLY A 22 -7.92 21.15 -15.06
C GLY A 22 -6.81 20.11 -15.24
N ASP A 23 -5.66 20.52 -15.77
CA ASP A 23 -4.47 19.68 -15.95
C ASP A 23 -3.40 19.86 -14.86
N THR A 24 -3.69 20.66 -13.85
CA THR A 24 -2.80 20.90 -12.72
C THR A 24 -3.14 19.97 -11.57
N TRP A 25 -2.12 19.30 -11.05
CA TRP A 25 -2.21 18.54 -9.81
C TRP A 25 -1.65 19.35 -8.65
N ASN A 26 -2.41 19.43 -7.57
CA ASN A 26 -1.97 19.97 -6.29
C ASN A 26 -1.81 18.82 -5.30
N ALA A 27 -0.70 18.82 -4.57
CA ALA A 27 -0.37 17.83 -3.57
C ALA A 27 -0.20 18.49 -2.21
N THR A 28 -0.81 17.89 -1.18
CA THR A 28 -0.66 18.30 0.21
C THR A 28 -0.36 17.08 1.06
N GLU A 29 0.77 17.09 1.76
CA GLU A 29 1.08 16.04 2.74
C GLU A 29 0.03 16.10 3.86
N VAL A 30 -0.53 14.94 4.23
CA VAL A 30 -1.53 14.83 5.29
C VAL A 30 -1.04 14.02 6.49
N GLY A 31 0.10 13.34 6.37
CA GLY A 31 0.72 12.60 7.44
C GLY A 31 1.83 11.69 6.92
N ALA A 32 2.56 11.08 7.84
CA ALA A 32 3.59 10.10 7.54
C ALA A 32 3.67 9.04 8.64
N THR A 33 4.11 7.84 8.30
CA THR A 33 4.36 6.78 9.29
C THR A 33 5.53 7.10 10.20
N GLU A 34 5.48 6.61 11.43
CA GLU A 34 6.68 6.51 12.28
C GLU A 34 7.50 5.30 11.81
N GLY A 35 8.47 5.53 10.92
CA GLY A 35 9.32 4.46 10.41
C GLY A 35 8.72 3.70 9.23
N THR A 36 9.39 2.61 8.86
CA THR A 36 8.94 1.64 7.85
C THR A 36 8.38 0.37 8.51
N PHE A 37 7.50 -0.35 7.82
CA PHE A 37 6.83 -1.53 8.37
C PHE A 37 7.51 -2.85 8.03
N ILE A 38 8.06 -2.97 6.83
CA ILE A 38 8.72 -4.18 6.33
C ILE A 38 10.05 -3.76 5.69
N SER A 39 11.15 -4.39 6.07
CA SER A 39 12.50 -4.08 5.55
C SER A 39 12.85 -4.82 4.25
N ASN A 40 12.09 -5.86 3.90
CA ASN A 40 12.48 -6.85 2.87
C ASN A 40 11.47 -6.94 1.71
N SER A 41 10.60 -5.94 1.57
CA SER A 41 9.54 -5.93 0.55
C SER A 41 9.22 -4.48 0.17
N LEU A 42 8.93 -4.25 -1.10
CA LEU A 42 8.47 -2.95 -1.60
C LEU A 42 6.95 -2.83 -1.39
N VAL A 43 6.45 -1.59 -1.42
CA VAL A 43 5.00 -1.38 -1.46
C VAL A 43 4.44 -1.95 -2.76
N GLN A 44 3.42 -2.78 -2.64
CA GLN A 44 2.70 -3.37 -3.79
C GLN A 44 1.23 -2.96 -3.83
N GLY A 45 0.71 -2.40 -2.74
CA GLY A 45 -0.68 -1.98 -2.66
C GLY A 45 -0.84 -0.77 -1.76
N PHE A 46 -1.71 0.14 -2.19
CA PHE A 46 -2.11 1.29 -1.40
C PHE A 46 -3.60 1.57 -1.63
N ALA A 47 -4.34 1.80 -0.56
CA ALA A 47 -5.74 2.21 -0.63
C ALA A 47 -6.09 3.14 0.53
N TYR A 48 -7.11 3.97 0.32
CA TYR A 48 -7.75 4.76 1.38
C TYR A 48 -9.25 4.46 1.39
N GLY A 49 -9.78 4.13 2.56
CA GLY A 49 -11.19 3.84 2.75
C GLY A 49 -11.57 3.83 4.21
N ASP A 50 -12.82 4.17 4.51
CA ASP A 50 -13.36 4.20 5.87
C ASP A 50 -12.50 5.03 6.86
N GLY A 51 -11.89 6.13 6.39
CA GLY A 51 -11.04 7.01 7.21
C GLY A 51 -9.64 6.46 7.52
N HIS A 52 -9.17 5.45 6.80
CA HIS A 52 -7.87 4.82 7.05
C HIS A 52 -7.08 4.58 5.77
N PHE A 53 -5.76 4.60 5.92
CA PHE A 53 -4.82 4.14 4.90
C PHE A 53 -4.59 2.63 5.04
N PHE A 54 -4.36 1.98 3.92
CA PHE A 54 -3.94 0.58 3.86
C PHE A 54 -2.70 0.48 3.00
N ILE A 55 -1.62 -0.11 3.53
CA ILE A 55 -0.37 -0.33 2.81
C ILE A 55 -0.07 -1.83 2.75
N GLY A 56 0.13 -2.35 1.54
CA GLY A 56 0.38 -3.77 1.26
C GLY A 56 1.83 -4.06 0.86
N PHE A 57 2.38 -5.16 1.41
CA PHE A 57 3.73 -5.67 1.19
C PHE A 57 3.74 -7.20 1.15
N ASN A 58 4.08 -7.82 0.02
CA ASN A 58 3.90 -9.24 -0.25
C ASN A 58 2.51 -9.74 0.16
N ASP A 59 2.41 -10.38 1.31
CA ASP A 59 1.23 -10.96 1.89
C ASP A 59 0.85 -10.30 3.24
N ASN A 60 1.36 -9.10 3.48
CA ASN A 60 1.12 -8.27 4.65
C ASN A 60 0.32 -7.03 4.27
N ILE A 61 -0.64 -6.65 5.10
CA ILE A 61 -1.39 -5.39 4.98
C ILE A 61 -1.40 -4.69 6.33
N PHE A 62 -1.03 -3.41 6.34
CA PHE A 62 -1.12 -2.54 7.50
C PHE A 62 -2.29 -1.58 7.32
N LYS A 63 -3.21 -1.56 8.29
CA LYS A 63 -4.21 -0.50 8.44
C LYS A 63 -3.59 0.61 9.29
N VAL A 64 -3.58 1.83 8.77
CA VAL A 64 -2.87 2.97 9.32
C VAL A 64 -3.83 4.15 9.48
N SER A 65 -3.73 4.86 10.60
CA SER A 65 -4.47 6.10 10.83
C SER A 65 -3.95 7.22 9.92
N GLU A 66 -4.72 8.29 9.77
CA GLU A 66 -4.24 9.49 9.04
C GLU A 66 -3.02 10.13 9.70
N SER A 67 -2.83 9.96 11.01
CA SER A 67 -1.63 10.36 11.74
C SER A 67 -0.42 9.46 11.51
N GLY A 68 -0.55 8.40 10.71
CA GLY A 68 0.55 7.48 10.38
C GLY A 68 0.81 6.35 11.37
N SER A 69 -0.03 6.19 12.39
CA SER A 69 0.11 5.09 13.35
C SER A 69 -0.51 3.80 12.81
N ALA A 70 0.27 2.71 12.80
CA ALA A 70 -0.24 1.39 12.47
C ALA A 70 -1.24 0.93 13.53
N GLN A 71 -2.49 0.79 13.13
CA GLN A 71 -3.57 0.37 14.02
C GLN A 71 -3.78 -1.14 14.00
N LYS A 72 -3.51 -1.79 12.85
CA LYS A 72 -3.66 -3.23 12.70
C LYS A 72 -2.79 -3.77 11.58
N HIS A 73 -2.26 -4.97 11.81
CA HIS A 73 -1.50 -5.76 10.84
C HIS A 73 -2.29 -7.02 10.48
N TYR A 74 -2.36 -7.31 9.19
CA TYR A 74 -2.90 -8.54 8.62
C TYR A 74 -1.79 -9.25 7.86
N HIS A 75 -1.68 -10.56 8.05
CA HIS A 75 -0.75 -11.41 7.32
C HIS A 75 -1.52 -12.60 6.76
N PHE A 76 -1.37 -12.87 5.47
CA PHE A 76 -2.13 -13.86 4.74
C PHE A 76 -1.22 -14.96 4.22
N ASN A 77 -1.45 -16.23 4.53
CA ASN A 77 -0.67 -17.30 3.91
C ASN A 77 -1.26 -17.72 2.55
N THR A 78 -1.18 -16.83 1.56
CA THR A 78 -1.76 -17.07 0.22
C THR A 78 -0.80 -17.77 -0.73
N LYS A 79 0.51 -17.79 -0.41
CA LYS A 79 1.60 -18.12 -1.34
C LYS A 79 1.58 -17.26 -2.63
N ARG A 80 0.94 -16.09 -2.56
CA ARG A 80 0.78 -15.12 -3.64
C ARG A 80 1.18 -13.73 -3.15
N GLU A 81 1.61 -12.91 -4.07
CA GLU A 81 2.06 -11.53 -3.83
C GLU A 81 0.88 -10.56 -4.09
N ILE A 82 0.74 -9.50 -3.29
CA ILE A 82 -0.21 -8.43 -3.55
C ILE A 82 0.25 -7.68 -4.82
N GLU A 83 -0.69 -7.27 -5.68
CA GLU A 83 -0.41 -6.53 -6.93
C GLU A 83 -1.29 -5.28 -7.11
N GLY A 84 -1.94 -4.87 -6.03
CA GLY A 84 -2.86 -3.76 -6.07
C GLY A 84 -3.95 -3.88 -5.02
N MET A 85 -4.44 -2.72 -4.60
CA MET A 85 -5.47 -2.61 -3.57
C MET A 85 -6.43 -1.48 -3.94
N SER A 86 -7.69 -1.62 -3.53
CA SER A 86 -8.67 -0.55 -3.59
C SER A 86 -9.62 -0.67 -2.41
N ALA A 87 -10.24 0.44 -2.02
CA ALA A 87 -11.25 0.44 -0.97
C ALA A 87 -12.49 1.21 -1.41
N THR A 88 -13.66 0.75 -0.98
CA THR A 88 -14.95 1.42 -1.23
C THR A 88 -15.87 1.20 -0.05
N GLY A 89 -16.27 2.28 0.61
CA GLY A 89 -16.95 2.22 1.91
C GLY A 89 -16.06 1.47 2.92
N SER A 90 -16.64 0.47 3.59
CA SER A 90 -15.95 -0.40 4.56
C SER A 90 -15.32 -1.66 3.95
N ARG A 91 -15.28 -1.77 2.61
CA ARG A 91 -14.71 -2.94 1.91
C ARG A 91 -13.35 -2.63 1.33
N LEU A 92 -12.39 -3.51 1.62
CA LEU A 92 -11.05 -3.54 1.03
C LEU A 92 -11.00 -4.68 0.00
N TYR A 93 -10.54 -4.36 -1.20
CA TYR A 93 -10.28 -5.30 -2.28
C TYR A 93 -8.78 -5.41 -2.49
N VAL A 94 -8.28 -6.64 -2.64
CA VAL A 94 -6.86 -6.94 -2.74
C VAL A 94 -6.67 -7.89 -3.91
N GLN A 95 -5.83 -7.49 -4.86
CA GLN A 95 -5.40 -8.36 -5.95
C GLN A 95 -4.19 -9.17 -5.50
N PHE A 96 -4.23 -10.47 -5.73
CA PHE A 96 -3.09 -11.36 -5.53
C PHE A 96 -2.61 -11.90 -6.88
N ALA A 97 -1.32 -11.70 -7.21
CA ALA A 97 -0.69 -12.28 -8.38
C ALA A 97 -0.80 -13.80 -8.36
N GLN A 98 -1.22 -14.37 -9.47
CA GLN A 98 -0.99 -15.79 -9.73
C GLN A 98 0.45 -15.95 -10.19
N ARG A 99 1.23 -16.80 -9.52
CA ARG A 99 2.60 -17.11 -9.96
C ARG A 99 2.56 -17.63 -11.40
N ALA A 100 3.41 -17.06 -12.27
CA ALA A 100 3.71 -17.69 -13.54
C ALA A 100 4.43 -19.02 -13.27
N GLU A 101 3.89 -20.12 -13.76
CA GLU A 101 4.50 -21.43 -13.62
C GLU A 101 5.48 -21.64 -14.79
N LEU A 102 6.77 -21.72 -14.47
CA LEU A 102 7.81 -22.10 -15.43
C LEU A 102 8.17 -23.55 -15.21
N THR A 103 8.00 -24.39 -16.23
CA THR A 103 8.49 -25.76 -16.23
C THR A 103 9.71 -25.88 -17.14
N SER A 104 10.64 -26.75 -16.79
CA SER A 104 11.78 -27.10 -17.62
C SER A 104 11.93 -28.62 -17.64
N GLY A 105 12.27 -29.16 -18.81
CA GLY A 105 12.58 -30.56 -19.02
C GLY A 105 13.86 -30.65 -19.85
N LYS A 106 14.51 -31.82 -19.83
CA LYS A 106 15.54 -32.09 -20.85
C LYS A 106 14.87 -32.11 -22.23
N PHE A 107 15.49 -31.46 -23.20
CA PHE A 107 15.21 -31.67 -24.61
C PHE A 107 15.84 -33.00 -25.07
#